data_AF-A0A519K0R2-F1
#
_entry.id   AF-A0A519K0R2-F1
#
_cell.length_a   1.000
_cell.length_b   1.000
_cell.length_c   1.000
_cell.angle_alpha   90.00
_cell.angle_beta   90.00
_cell.angle_gamma   90.00
#
_symmetry.space_group_name_H-M   'P 1'
#
loop_
_entity.id
_entity.type
_entity.pdbx_description
1 polymer ?
#
loop_
_entity_poly.entity_id
_entity_poly.type
_entity_poly.pdbx_seq_one_letter_code
_entity_poly.pdbx_strand_id
1 'polypeptide(L)'
;NLIRLPGRSGAAMVGMIDFQDAVRAHPSWDLHSLLQDARRDVSPALEARALDHYFGLRPQVDRAEFMRDYAGLAALNEARILGIFARLIVRDGKPRYAAFMPRMWAHLNANLKQPGLETVAGWFDAHVPEASRK
;
A
#
# COMPACT_ATOMS: atom_id res chain seq x y z
N ASN A 1 -12.46 -2.55 3.73
CA ASN A 1 -13.02 -2.49 5.10
C ASN A 1 -13.71 -1.17 5.40
N LEU A 2 -14.20 -0.46 4.37
CA LEU A 2 -14.89 0.82 4.51
C LEU A 2 -16.31 0.69 3.93
N ILE A 3 -17.29 1.26 4.61
CA ILE A 3 -18.71 1.23 4.25
C ILE A 3 -19.20 2.67 4.19
N ARG A 4 -19.82 3.07 3.07
CA ARG A 4 -20.48 4.37 2.99
C ARG A 4 -21.77 4.34 3.81
N LEU A 5 -21.90 5.24 4.79
CA LEU A 5 -23.05 5.37 5.66
C LEU A 5 -23.87 6.62 5.26
N PRO A 6 -24.96 6.46 4.48
CA PRO A 6 -25.78 7.59 4.05
C PRO A 6 -26.44 8.28 5.26
N GLY A 7 -26.70 9.58 5.14
CA GLY A 7 -27.34 10.39 6.19
C GLY A 7 -26.40 10.88 7.30
N ARG A 8 -25.10 10.56 7.22
CA ARG A 8 -24.05 11.13 8.08
C ARG A 8 -23.28 12.22 7.34
N SER A 9 -22.46 13.00 8.05
CA SER A 9 -21.63 14.08 7.48
C SER A 9 -20.15 13.92 7.82
N GLY A 10 -19.28 14.52 7.01
CA GLY A 10 -17.82 14.47 7.20
C GLY A 10 -17.28 13.04 7.29
N ALA A 11 -16.29 12.82 8.17
CA ALA A 11 -15.69 11.50 8.39
C ALA A 11 -16.69 10.44 8.88
N ALA A 12 -17.79 10.85 9.55
CA ALA A 12 -18.80 9.92 10.03
C ALA A 12 -19.56 9.20 8.89
N MET A 13 -19.45 9.67 7.65
CA MET A 13 -19.94 8.95 6.46
C MET A 13 -19.19 7.66 6.16
N VAL A 14 -18.02 7.44 6.76
CA VAL A 14 -17.17 6.28 6.51
C VAL A 14 -17.24 5.35 7.71
N GLY A 15 -18.08 4.31 7.61
CA GLY A 15 -18.06 3.20 8.53
C GLY A 15 -16.80 2.36 8.32
N MET A 16 -16.12 2.00 9.42
CA MET A 16 -14.95 1.14 9.40
C MET A 16 -15.23 -0.13 10.19
N ILE A 17 -14.82 -1.28 9.66
CA ILE A 17 -14.93 -2.60 10.29
C ILE A 17 -13.57 -3.28 10.27
N ASP A 18 -13.45 -4.44 10.92
CA ASP A 18 -12.24 -5.27 10.91
C ASP A 18 -11.02 -4.59 11.56
N PHE A 19 -11.25 -3.91 12.70
CA PHE A 19 -10.24 -3.20 13.50
C PHE A 19 -9.93 -3.87 14.84
N GLN A 20 -10.47 -5.05 15.11
CA GLN A 20 -10.31 -5.77 16.38
C GLN A 20 -8.86 -6.15 16.71
N ASP A 21 -8.01 -6.29 15.68
CA ASP A 21 -6.58 -6.63 15.81
C ASP A 21 -5.68 -5.40 15.57
N ALA A 22 -6.21 -4.19 15.74
CA ALA A 22 -5.46 -2.95 15.51
C ALA A 22 -4.25 -2.82 16.44
N VAL A 23 -3.17 -2.26 15.90
CA VAL A 23 -1.90 -2.04 16.60
C VAL A 23 -1.45 -0.61 16.46
N ARG A 24 -0.47 -0.20 17.29
CA ARG A 24 0.22 1.07 17.12
C ARG A 24 1.23 0.94 15.98
N ALA A 25 1.08 1.78 14.97
CA ALA A 25 1.96 1.83 13.80
C ALA A 25 2.23 3.28 13.38
N HIS A 26 3.15 3.46 12.44
CA HIS A 26 3.39 4.75 11.81
C HIS A 26 2.10 5.25 11.11
N PRO A 27 1.78 6.55 11.13
CA PRO A 27 0.53 7.06 10.52
C PRO A 27 0.40 6.84 9.01
N SER A 28 1.50 6.54 8.30
CA SER A 28 1.45 6.17 6.88
C SER A 28 0.86 4.77 6.66
N TRP A 29 0.82 3.90 7.68
CA TRP A 29 0.46 2.48 7.54
C TRP A 29 -0.93 2.28 6.91
N ASP A 30 -1.93 2.94 7.47
CA ASP A 30 -3.29 2.89 6.94
C ASP A 30 -3.42 3.66 5.63
N LEU A 31 -2.61 4.72 5.45
CA LEU A 31 -2.67 5.59 4.28
C LEU A 31 -2.14 4.86 3.03
N HIS A 32 -0.97 4.24 3.10
CA HIS A 32 -0.44 3.48 1.97
C HIS A 32 -1.31 2.25 1.69
N SER A 33 -1.84 1.60 2.73
CA SER A 33 -2.73 0.44 2.55
C SER A 33 -4.04 0.81 1.86
N LEU A 34 -4.53 2.04 2.04
CA LEU A 34 -5.72 2.56 1.37
C LEU A 34 -5.43 3.01 -0.06
N LEU A 35 -4.30 3.70 -0.28
CA LEU A 35 -3.99 4.35 -1.55
C LEU A 35 -3.28 3.44 -2.55
N GLN A 36 -2.64 2.37 -2.08
CA GLN A 36 -1.97 1.34 -2.90
C GLN A 36 -2.65 -0.02 -2.72
N ASP A 37 -3.99 -0.03 -2.77
CA ASP A 37 -4.82 -1.22 -2.51
C ASP A 37 -4.64 -2.29 -3.60
N ALA A 38 -4.29 -3.51 -3.19
CA ALA A 38 -4.16 -4.66 -4.09
C ALA A 38 -5.40 -4.95 -4.96
N ARG A 39 -6.59 -4.66 -4.42
CA ARG A 39 -7.89 -5.13 -4.93
C ARG A 39 -8.60 -4.06 -5.75
N ARG A 40 -8.15 -2.81 -5.69
CA ARG A 40 -8.75 -1.69 -6.43
C ARG A 40 -7.67 -0.89 -7.13
N ASP A 41 -7.97 -0.45 -8.35
CA ASP A 41 -7.07 0.41 -9.09
C ASP A 41 -7.23 1.86 -8.62
N VAL A 42 -6.38 2.28 -7.68
CA VAL A 42 -6.31 3.67 -7.24
C VAL A 42 -5.37 4.41 -8.17
N SER A 43 -5.90 5.31 -8.99
CA SER A 43 -5.07 6.07 -9.94
C SER A 43 -4.00 6.90 -9.21
N PRO A 44 -2.81 7.10 -9.79
CA PRO A 44 -1.78 7.97 -9.21
C PRO A 44 -2.27 9.40 -8.92
N ALA A 45 -3.18 9.91 -9.76
CA ALA A 45 -3.78 11.22 -9.54
C ALA A 45 -4.69 11.28 -8.30
N LEU A 46 -5.38 10.18 -7.97
CA LEU A 46 -6.20 10.09 -6.76
C LEU A 46 -5.34 9.93 -5.51
N GLU A 47 -4.29 9.11 -5.58
CA GLU A 47 -3.27 8.98 -4.52
C GLU A 47 -2.63 10.34 -4.20
N ALA A 48 -2.15 11.06 -5.22
CA ALA A 48 -1.56 12.39 -5.05
C ALA A 48 -2.53 13.38 -4.39
N ARG A 49 -3.79 13.46 -4.85
CA ARG A 49 -4.80 14.34 -4.23
C ARG A 49 -5.10 13.98 -2.78
N ALA A 50 -5.15 12.68 -2.46
CA ALA A 50 -5.39 12.23 -1.09
C ALA A 50 -4.21 12.57 -0.16
N LEU A 51 -2.98 12.41 -0.64
CA LEU A 51 -1.77 12.82 0.08
C LEU A 51 -1.72 14.34 0.28
N ASP A 52 -2.01 15.13 -0.75
CA ASP A 52 -2.08 16.59 -0.65
C ASP A 52 -3.13 17.03 0.39
N HIS A 53 -4.30 16.38 0.39
CA HIS A 53 -5.33 16.63 1.39
C HIS A 53 -4.85 16.26 2.81
N TYR A 54 -4.18 15.11 2.96
CA TYR A 54 -3.62 14.68 4.24
C TYR A 54 -2.61 15.69 4.80
N PHE A 55 -1.69 16.20 3.97
CA PHE A 55 -0.70 17.20 4.38
C PHE A 55 -1.32 18.58 4.59
N GLY A 56 -2.36 18.95 3.84
CA GLY A 56 -3.12 20.18 4.09
C GLY A 56 -3.79 20.20 5.46
N LEU A 57 -4.19 19.04 5.97
CA LEU A 57 -4.72 18.88 7.33
C LEU A 57 -3.64 18.74 8.41
N ARG A 58 -2.37 18.51 8.02
CA ARG A 58 -1.24 18.29 8.93
C ARG A 58 -0.03 19.13 8.53
N PRO A 59 -0.14 20.47 8.53
CA PRO A 59 0.93 21.35 8.06
C PRO A 59 2.24 21.25 8.88
N GLN A 60 2.17 20.68 10.08
CA GLN A 60 3.32 20.45 10.96
C GLN A 60 4.16 19.22 10.60
N VAL A 61 3.66 18.34 9.72
CA VAL A 61 4.37 17.11 9.32
C VAL A 61 5.36 17.46 8.21
N ASP A 62 6.62 17.07 8.36
CA ASP A 62 7.59 17.14 7.28
C ASP A 62 7.17 16.17 6.16
N ARG A 63 6.74 16.75 5.04
CA ARG A 63 6.26 16.00 3.88
C ARG A 63 7.35 15.10 3.29
N ALA A 64 8.58 15.57 3.22
CA ALA A 64 9.67 14.81 2.60
C ALA A 64 10.04 13.61 3.48
N GLU A 65 10.13 13.79 4.79
CA GLU A 65 10.35 12.70 5.74
C GLU A 65 9.22 11.69 5.72
N PHE A 66 7.98 12.15 5.84
CA PHE A 66 6.82 11.26 5.81
C PHE A 66 6.73 10.44 4.52
N MET A 67 7.07 11.02 3.37
CA MET A 67 7.04 10.29 2.10
C MET A 67 8.14 9.23 1.98
N ARG A 68 9.29 9.38 2.66
CA ARG A 68 10.28 8.31 2.77
C ARG A 68 9.71 7.14 3.58
N ASP A 69 9.09 7.42 4.72
CA ASP A 69 8.45 6.39 5.55
C ASP A 69 7.27 5.72 4.85
N TYR A 70 6.48 6.50 4.10
CA TYR A 70 5.40 6.00 3.26
C TYR A 70 5.91 4.98 2.23
N ALA A 71 6.94 5.33 1.46
CA ALA A 71 7.52 4.44 0.45
C ALA A 71 8.13 3.17 1.06
N GLY A 72 8.86 3.30 2.18
CA GLY A 72 9.47 2.16 2.86
C GLY A 72 8.45 1.19 3.44
N LEU A 73 7.42 1.69 4.12
CA LEU A 73 6.36 0.85 4.70
C LEU A 73 5.45 0.24 3.63
N ALA A 74 5.20 0.98 2.54
CA ALA A 74 4.48 0.47 1.39
C ALA A 74 5.24 -0.71 0.75
N ALA A 75 6.53 -0.53 0.43
CA ALA A 75 7.38 -1.59 -0.13
C ALA A 75 7.43 -2.84 0.77
N LEU A 76 7.58 -2.65 2.09
CA LEU A 76 7.53 -3.73 3.07
C LEU A 76 6.20 -4.50 3.01
N ASN A 77 5.08 -3.78 3.00
CA ASN A 77 3.77 -4.40 3.01
C ASN A 77 3.43 -5.06 1.66
N GLU A 78 3.85 -4.49 0.54
CA GLU A 78 3.66 -5.07 -0.79
C GLU A 78 4.42 -6.38 -0.95
N ALA A 79 5.69 -6.41 -0.51
CA ALA A 79 6.48 -7.63 -0.45
C ALA A 79 5.78 -8.72 0.40
N ARG A 80 5.24 -8.33 1.57
CA ARG A 80 4.46 -9.23 2.42
C ARG A 80 3.21 -9.75 1.71
N ILE A 81 2.45 -8.88 1.05
CA ILE A 81 1.22 -9.24 0.32
C ILE A 81 1.54 -10.18 -0.84
N LEU A 82 2.61 -9.93 -1.61
CA LEU A 82 3.07 -10.81 -2.68
C LEU A 82 3.35 -12.22 -2.15
N GLY A 83 4.03 -12.35 -1.00
CA GLY A 83 4.23 -13.63 -0.32
C GLY A 83 2.93 -14.29 0.13
N ILE A 84 1.98 -13.51 0.67
CA ILE A 84 0.64 -14.01 1.04
C ILE A 84 -0.11 -14.53 -0.19
N PHE A 85 -0.09 -13.79 -1.31
CA PHE A 85 -0.75 -14.21 -2.54
C PHE A 85 -0.09 -15.46 -3.13
N ALA A 86 1.24 -15.53 -3.17
CA ALA A 86 1.96 -16.72 -3.60
C ALA A 86 1.56 -17.96 -2.78
N ARG A 87 1.49 -17.82 -1.45
CA ARG A 87 1.00 -18.88 -0.55
C ARG A 87 -0.45 -19.26 -0.84
N LEU A 88 -1.34 -18.27 -1.02
CA LEU A 88 -2.76 -18.53 -1.32
C LEU A 88 -2.95 -19.26 -2.65
N ILE A 89 -2.11 -18.97 -3.65
CA ILE A 89 -2.16 -19.60 -4.98
C ILE A 89 -1.63 -21.04 -4.89
N VAL A 90 -0.41 -21.22 -4.39
CA VAL A 90 0.32 -22.50 -4.47
C VAL A 90 -0.17 -23.49 -3.40
N ARG A 91 -0.33 -23.04 -2.15
CA ARG A 91 -0.66 -23.92 -1.03
C ARG A 91 -2.18 -24.05 -0.82
N ASP A 92 -2.90 -22.93 -0.93
CA ASP A 92 -4.32 -22.89 -0.55
C ASP A 92 -5.27 -23.05 -1.76
N GLY A 93 -4.74 -23.26 -2.97
CA GLY A 93 -5.52 -23.53 -4.18
C GLY A 93 -6.43 -22.37 -4.60
N LYS A 94 -6.03 -21.11 -4.36
CA LYS A 94 -6.83 -19.91 -4.69
C LYS A 94 -6.23 -19.14 -5.87
N PRO A 95 -6.41 -19.61 -7.12
CA PRO A 95 -5.77 -19.01 -8.30
C PRO A 95 -6.21 -17.57 -8.59
N ARG A 96 -7.41 -17.16 -8.13
CA ARG A 96 -7.91 -15.78 -8.29
C ARG A 96 -6.96 -14.70 -7.78
N TYR A 97 -6.08 -14.99 -6.82
CA TYR A 97 -5.12 -14.01 -6.28
C TYR A 97 -4.00 -13.67 -7.27
N ALA A 98 -3.76 -14.51 -8.28
CA ALA A 98 -2.80 -14.20 -9.35
C ALA A 98 -3.19 -12.91 -10.09
N ALA A 99 -4.48 -12.60 -10.20
CA ALA A 99 -4.97 -11.38 -10.84
C ALA A 99 -4.56 -10.09 -10.11
N PHE A 100 -4.15 -10.17 -8.84
CA PHE A 100 -3.71 -9.01 -8.07
C PHE A 100 -2.19 -8.84 -8.05
N MET A 101 -1.42 -9.87 -8.45
CA MET A 101 0.05 -9.82 -8.40
C MET A 101 0.66 -8.71 -9.27
N PRO A 102 0.22 -8.51 -10.53
CA PRO A 102 0.79 -7.44 -11.37
C PRO A 102 0.69 -6.05 -10.73
N ARG A 103 -0.46 -5.74 -10.12
CA ARG A 103 -0.65 -4.45 -9.42
C ARG A 103 0.29 -4.32 -8.22
N MET A 104 0.44 -5.38 -7.43
CA MET A 104 1.32 -5.34 -6.26
C MET A 104 2.79 -5.22 -6.63
N TRP A 105 3.22 -5.86 -7.73
CA TRP A 105 4.55 -5.64 -8.28
C TRP A 105 4.74 -4.23 -8.81
N ALA A 106 3.73 -3.66 -9.48
CA ALA A 106 3.79 -2.28 -9.96
C ALA A 106 4.01 -1.28 -8.82
N HIS A 107 3.26 -1.42 -7.71
CA HIS A 107 3.47 -0.56 -6.53
C HIS A 107 4.84 -0.80 -5.88
N LEU A 108 5.24 -2.05 -5.67
CA LEU A 108 6.55 -2.37 -5.09
C LEU A 108 7.70 -1.80 -5.93
N ASN A 109 7.66 -1.99 -7.24
CA ASN A 109 8.68 -1.46 -8.14
C ASN A 109 8.69 0.08 -8.18
N ALA A 110 7.55 0.74 -7.97
CA ALA A 110 7.49 2.20 -7.88
C ALA A 110 8.05 2.71 -6.54
N ASN A 111 7.76 2.02 -5.44
CA ASN A 111 8.26 2.37 -4.12
C ASN A 111 9.76 2.10 -3.99
N LEU A 112 10.28 0.99 -4.54
CA LEU A 112 11.72 0.67 -4.54
C LEU A 112 12.60 1.68 -5.29
N LYS A 113 12.01 2.53 -6.14
CA LYS A 113 12.72 3.62 -6.83
C LYS A 113 12.86 4.89 -5.97
N GLN A 114 12.24 4.93 -4.79
CA GLN A 114 12.30 6.10 -3.92
C GLN A 114 13.65 6.17 -3.20
N PRO A 115 14.15 7.39 -2.88
CA PRO A 115 15.42 7.57 -2.19
C PRO A 115 15.47 6.84 -0.85
N GLY A 116 16.58 6.15 -0.59
CA GLY A 116 16.82 5.40 0.66
C GLY A 116 16.40 3.93 0.61
N LEU A 117 15.84 3.44 -0.52
CA LEU A 117 15.48 2.03 -0.72
C LEU A 117 16.42 1.28 -1.67
N GLU A 118 17.55 1.87 -2.04
CA GLU A 118 18.50 1.32 -3.03
C GLU A 118 19.01 -0.06 -2.62
N THR A 119 19.32 -0.26 -1.33
CA THR A 119 19.76 -1.57 -0.82
C THR A 119 18.66 -2.63 -0.93
N VAL A 120 17.40 -2.25 -0.69
CA VAL A 120 16.26 -3.16 -0.80
C VAL A 120 15.99 -3.48 -2.26
N ALA A 121 16.03 -2.47 -3.14
CA ALA A 121 15.90 -2.64 -4.58
C ALA A 121 16.97 -3.61 -5.11
N GLY A 122 18.23 -3.40 -4.73
CA GLY A 122 19.36 -4.28 -5.08
C GLY A 122 19.16 -5.72 -4.59
N TRP A 123 18.51 -5.93 -3.44
CA TRP A 123 18.18 -7.26 -2.97
C TRP A 123 17.16 -7.95 -3.90
N PHE A 124 16.09 -7.26 -4.29
CA PHE A 124 15.12 -7.79 -5.25
C PHE A 124 15.79 -8.08 -6.60
N ASP A 125 16.65 -7.17 -7.06
CA ASP A 125 17.47 -7.31 -8.28
C ASP A 125 18.29 -8.59 -8.30
N ALA A 126 18.95 -8.91 -7.19
CA ALA A 126 19.77 -10.10 -7.09
C ALA A 126 18.98 -11.41 -6.92
N HIS A 127 17.77 -11.38 -6.32
CA HIS A 127 17.11 -12.61 -5.84
C HIS A 127 15.78 -12.94 -6.50
N VAL A 128 15.16 -12.02 -7.23
CA VAL A 128 13.86 -12.24 -7.87
C VAL A 128 13.99 -11.97 -9.37
N PRO A 129 13.71 -12.92 -10.28
CA PRO A 129 13.81 -12.66 -11.71
C PRO A 129 12.92 -11.49 -12.15
N GLU A 130 13.42 -10.59 -12.99
CA GLU A 130 12.67 -9.42 -13.48
C GLU A 130 11.35 -9.82 -14.15
N ALA A 131 11.35 -10.93 -14.90
CA ALA A 131 10.16 -11.48 -15.54
C ALA A 131 9.05 -11.87 -14.55
N SER A 132 9.40 -12.14 -13.28
CA SER A 132 8.46 -12.46 -12.21
C SER A 132 7.92 -11.23 -11.49
N ARG A 133 8.43 -10.03 -11.80
CA ARG A 133 8.05 -8.74 -11.17
C ARG A 133 7.14 -7.89 -12.05
N LYS A 134 6.31 -8.54 -12.86
CA LYS A 134 5.37 -7.92 -13.80
C LYS A 134 3.93 -8.20 -13.42
#